data_AF-A0A7T7XPR2-F1
#
_entry.id   AF-A0A7T7XPR2-F1
#
_cell.length_a   1.000
_cell.length_b   1.000
_cell.length_c   1.000
_cell.angle_alpha   90.00
_cell.angle_beta   90.00
_cell.angle_gamma   90.00
#
_symmetry.space_group_name_H-M   'P 1'
#
loop_
_entity.id
_entity.type
_entity.pdbx_description
1 polymer ?
#
loop_
_entity_poly.entity_id
_entity_poly.type
_entity_poly.pdbx_seq_one_letter_code
_entity_poly.pdbx_strand_id
1 'polypeptide(L)'
;MGSYFQALLFIILAVILLWFGYNLFWSLTGGKSRGKRRKTQKKSSGEGVPGAPRTCPVCSARLERGERVKSAAFPSMGGTDRLMHISGCVYCLEGERQRKCPVCGHALKPEEILIARMFDKPGRSHVHVIGCSRCRGPRSKR
;
A
#
# COMPACT_ATOMS: atom_id res chain seq x y z
N MET A 1 -12.03 12.59 -68.14
CA MET A 1 -11.02 12.48 -67.06
C MET A 1 -11.48 13.07 -65.73
N GLY A 2 -12.28 14.16 -65.69
CA GLY A 2 -12.71 14.80 -64.43
C GLY A 2 -13.53 13.93 -63.47
N SER A 3 -14.37 13.02 -63.97
CA SER A 3 -15.18 12.12 -63.13
C SER A 3 -14.35 11.13 -62.30
N TYR A 4 -13.24 10.63 -62.87
CA TYR A 4 -12.32 9.73 -62.17
C TYR A 4 -11.50 10.47 -61.11
N PHE A 5 -11.08 11.71 -61.40
CA PHE A 5 -10.41 12.56 -60.41
C PHE A 5 -11.32 12.86 -59.22
N GLN A 6 -12.60 13.14 -59.48
CA GLN A 6 -13.57 13.42 -58.42
C GLN A 6 -13.88 12.18 -57.58
N ALA A 7 -13.99 11.00 -58.19
CA ALA A 7 -14.15 9.74 -57.48
C ALA A 7 -12.92 9.39 -56.61
N LEU A 8 -11.70 9.59 -57.14
CA LEU A 8 -10.47 9.36 -56.38
C LEU A 8 -10.35 10.28 -55.16
N LEU A 9 -10.76 11.55 -55.30
CA LEU A 9 -10.74 12.51 -54.20
C LEU A 9 -11.67 12.10 -53.05
N PHE A 10 -12.87 11.60 -53.37
CA PHE A 10 -13.80 11.10 -52.35
C PHE A 10 -13.30 9.83 -51.65
N ILE A 11 -12.67 8.92 -52.38
CA ILE A 11 -12.09 7.70 -51.80
C ILE A 11 -10.95 8.06 -50.83
N ILE A 12 -10.07 9.00 -51.23
CA ILE A 12 -8.97 9.46 -50.37
C ILE A 12 -9.51 10.14 -49.11
N LEU A 13 -10.50 11.02 -49.23
CA LEU A 13 -11.16 11.67 -48.10
C LEU A 13 -11.80 10.66 -47.13
N ALA A 14 -12.46 9.63 -47.65
CA ALA A 14 -13.07 8.58 -46.85
C ALA A 14 -12.04 7.75 -46.08
N VAL A 15 -10.92 7.39 -46.72
CA VAL A 15 -9.82 6.64 -46.08
C VAL A 15 -9.14 7.48 -44.99
N ILE A 16 -8.92 8.78 -45.23
CA ILE A 16 -8.35 9.70 -44.24
C ILE A 16 -9.28 9.85 -43.03
N LEU A 17 -10.59 10.03 -43.25
CA LEU A 17 -11.56 10.15 -42.17
C LEU A 17 -11.67 8.86 -41.34
N LEU A 18 -11.65 7.69 -41.99
CA LEU A 18 -11.63 6.40 -41.29
C LEU A 18 -10.35 6.19 -40.49
N TRP A 19 -9.19 6.51 -41.06
CA TRP A 19 -7.90 6.38 -40.38
C TRP A 19 -7.80 7.32 -39.17
N PHE A 20 -8.20 8.58 -39.33
CA PHE A 20 -8.20 9.57 -38.26
C PHE A 20 -9.19 9.21 -37.15
N GLY A 21 -10.41 8.76 -37.51
CA GLY A 21 -11.41 8.28 -36.57
C GLY A 21 -10.93 7.07 -35.77
N TYR A 22 -10.30 6.09 -36.42
CA TYR A 22 -9.76 4.90 -35.78
C TYR A 22 -8.60 5.22 -34.82
N ASN A 23 -7.69 6.12 -35.22
CA ASN A 23 -6.56 6.53 -34.39
C ASN A 23 -7.02 7.33 -33.17
N LEU A 24 -8.00 8.23 -33.34
CA LEU A 24 -8.60 8.98 -32.24
C LEU A 24 -9.36 8.06 -31.26
N PHE A 25 -10.11 7.08 -31.80
CA PHE A 25 -10.85 6.12 -30.99
C PHE A 25 -9.93 5.21 -30.18
N TRP A 26 -8.82 4.74 -30.77
CA TRP A 26 -7.80 3.96 -30.05
C TRP A 26 -7.04 4.84 -29.04
N SER A 27 -6.77 6.11 -29.36
CA SER A 27 -6.12 7.07 -28.45
C SER A 27 -6.96 7.40 -27.21
N LEU A 28 -8.28 7.42 -27.33
CA LEU A 28 -9.21 7.71 -26.21
C LEU A 28 -9.54 6.46 -25.38
N THR A 29 -9.52 5.26 -25.98
CA THR A 29 -9.74 3.99 -25.27
C THR A 29 -8.46 3.32 -24.75
N GLY A 30 -7.28 3.72 -25.24
CA GLY A 30 -5.97 3.20 -24.87
C GLY A 30 -5.26 3.91 -23.70
N GLY A 31 -5.98 4.74 -22.94
CA GLY A 31 -5.45 5.50 -21.83
C GLY A 31 -5.38 4.73 -20.51
N LYS A 32 -4.46 3.76 -20.37
CA LYS A 32 -3.81 3.40 -19.08
C LYS A 32 -2.53 2.58 -19.27
N SER A 33 -1.45 3.33 -19.45
CA SER A 33 -0.10 3.11 -18.91
C SER A 33 0.48 1.68 -18.90
N ARG A 34 1.52 1.50 -19.72
CA ARG A 34 2.71 0.70 -19.38
C ARG A 34 3.27 1.14 -18.02
N GLY A 35 2.76 0.56 -16.95
CA GLY A 35 3.27 0.68 -15.59
C GLY A 35 3.96 -0.61 -15.18
N LYS A 36 5.25 -0.73 -15.50
CA LYS A 36 6.12 -1.81 -15.04
C LYS A 36 6.26 -1.73 -13.51
N ARG A 37 5.40 -2.43 -12.77
CA ARG A 37 5.64 -2.76 -11.35
C ARG A 37 5.33 -4.24 -11.13
N ARG A 38 6.40 -5.03 -11.09
CA ARG A 38 6.46 -6.34 -10.42
C ARG A 38 5.65 -6.28 -9.12
N LYS A 39 4.49 -6.93 -9.10
CA LYS A 39 3.97 -7.53 -7.88
C LYS A 39 3.71 -8.98 -8.22
N THR A 40 4.69 -9.79 -7.84
CA THR A 40 4.52 -11.21 -7.58
C THR A 40 3.26 -11.36 -6.74
N GLN A 41 2.13 -11.66 -7.39
CA GLN A 41 0.90 -12.06 -6.73
C GLN A 41 1.13 -13.48 -6.24
N LYS A 42 1.78 -13.63 -5.08
CA LYS A 42 1.59 -14.83 -4.28
C LYS A 42 0.35 -14.56 -3.45
N LYS A 43 -0.80 -14.94 -4.00
CA LYS A 43 -2.10 -14.97 -3.32
C LYS A 43 -2.00 -16.03 -2.21
N SER A 44 -1.42 -15.68 -1.07
CA SER A 44 -1.58 -16.47 0.15
C SER A 44 -2.72 -15.88 0.95
N SER A 45 -3.77 -16.68 1.11
CA SER A 45 -4.82 -16.53 2.12
C SER A 45 -4.31 -15.85 3.39
N GLY A 46 -4.81 -14.64 3.68
CA GLY A 46 -4.60 -13.98 4.99
C GLY A 46 -3.78 -12.68 5.00
N GLU A 47 -3.41 -12.09 3.85
CA GLU A 47 -2.87 -10.71 3.82
C GLU A 47 -4.01 -9.69 3.87
N GLY A 48 -4.05 -8.89 4.93
CA GLY A 48 -4.96 -7.75 5.10
C GLY A 48 -4.41 -6.50 4.42
N VAL A 49 -5.30 -5.58 4.03
CA VAL A 49 -4.90 -4.26 3.52
C VAL A 49 -4.22 -3.48 4.64
N PRO A 50 -3.02 -2.89 4.44
CA PRO A 50 -2.36 -2.06 5.45
C PRO A 50 -3.28 -0.92 5.91
N GLY A 51 -3.52 -0.83 7.22
CA GLY A 51 -4.42 0.17 7.81
C GLY A 51 -5.89 -0.27 7.93
N ALA A 52 -6.26 -1.45 7.41
CA ALA A 52 -7.57 -2.02 7.69
C ALA A 52 -7.69 -2.46 9.16
N PRO A 53 -8.88 -2.37 9.77
CA PRO A 53 -9.11 -2.85 11.12
C PRO A 53 -8.71 -4.33 11.22
N ARG A 54 -8.09 -4.71 12.35
CA ARG A 54 -7.59 -6.07 12.63
C ARG A 54 -6.50 -6.56 11.67
N THR A 55 -5.68 -5.65 11.14
CA THR A 55 -4.49 -6.04 10.36
C THR A 55 -3.23 -5.76 11.17
N CYS A 56 -2.30 -6.70 11.21
CA CYS A 56 -1.02 -6.53 11.88
C CYS A 56 -0.15 -5.51 11.11
N PRO A 57 0.36 -4.45 11.76
CA PRO A 57 1.18 -3.44 11.09
C PRO A 57 2.60 -3.92 10.73
N VAL A 58 3.05 -5.05 11.29
CA VAL A 58 4.41 -5.59 11.10
C VAL A 58 4.51 -6.51 9.88
N CYS A 59 3.51 -7.37 9.68
CA CYS A 59 3.53 -8.41 8.66
C CYS A 59 2.30 -8.38 7.74
N SER A 60 1.41 -7.39 7.88
CA SER A 60 0.14 -7.29 7.15
C SER A 60 -0.79 -8.51 7.27
N ALA A 61 -0.58 -9.39 8.26
CA ALA A 61 -1.49 -10.50 8.54
C ALA A 61 -2.85 -9.96 8.98
N ARG A 62 -3.93 -10.50 8.41
CA ARG A 62 -5.29 -10.30 8.92
C ARG A 62 -5.47 -11.16 10.18
N LEU A 63 -5.94 -10.55 11.26
CA LEU A 63 -6.19 -11.19 12.54
C LEU A 63 -7.66 -11.63 12.64
N GLU A 64 -7.87 -12.83 13.16
CA GLU A 64 -9.20 -13.38 13.43
C GLU A 64 -9.80 -12.83 14.74
N ARG A 65 -11.05 -13.22 15.03
CA ARG A 65 -11.72 -12.80 16.28
C ARG A 65 -11.02 -13.46 17.46
N GLY A 66 -10.46 -12.65 18.36
CA GLY A 66 -9.74 -13.11 19.56
C GLY A 66 -8.22 -12.95 19.46
N GLU A 67 -7.68 -12.91 18.24
CA GLU A 67 -6.25 -12.66 18.02
C GLU A 67 -5.92 -11.18 18.18
N ARG A 68 -4.83 -10.90 18.89
CA ARG A 68 -4.38 -9.53 19.17
C ARG A 68 -2.89 -9.37 18.88
N VAL A 69 -2.52 -8.13 18.59
CA VAL A 69 -1.12 -7.74 18.45
C VAL A 69 -0.55 -7.56 19.87
N LYS A 70 0.60 -8.17 20.15
CA LYS A 70 1.34 -7.93 21.39
C LYS A 70 1.92 -6.52 21.34
N SER A 71 1.50 -5.70 22.29
CA SER A 71 1.90 -4.30 22.39
C SER A 71 1.94 -3.83 23.85
N ALA A 72 2.88 -2.95 24.16
CA ALA A 72 3.00 -2.29 25.45
C ALA A 72 2.73 -0.78 25.25
N ALA A 73 1.70 -0.25 25.92
CA ALA A 73 1.42 1.18 25.94
C ALA A 73 1.96 1.77 27.25
N PHE A 74 2.67 2.89 27.15
CA PHE A 74 3.20 3.62 28.31
C PHE A 74 2.22 4.70 28.75
N PRO A 75 2.17 5.03 30.05
CA PRO A 75 1.33 6.12 30.55
C PRO A 75 1.75 7.46 29.94
N SER A 76 0.78 8.32 29.64
CA SER A 76 1.01 9.69 29.15
C SER A 76 1.51 10.57 30.30
N MET A 77 2.65 11.24 30.11
CA MET A 77 3.18 12.25 31.03
C MET A 77 2.50 13.61 30.77
N GLY A 78 1.16 13.67 30.85
CA GLY A 78 0.38 14.91 30.69
C GLY A 78 -0.04 15.30 29.27
N GLY A 79 0.23 14.47 28.26
CA GLY A 79 -0.25 14.65 26.87
C GLY A 79 -1.52 13.86 26.55
N THR A 80 -2.20 14.21 25.45
CA THR A 80 -3.33 13.44 24.89
C THR A 80 -2.88 12.21 24.09
N ASP A 81 -1.57 12.06 23.87
CA ASP A 81 -0.95 10.93 23.21
C ASP A 81 -0.10 10.10 24.17
N ARG A 82 -0.13 8.78 23.94
CA ARG A 82 0.63 7.77 24.67
C ARG A 82 1.63 7.11 23.74
N LEU A 83 2.85 6.90 24.22
CA LEU A 83 3.82 6.12 23.49
C LEU A 83 3.44 4.64 23.57
N MET A 84 3.53 3.93 22.44
CA MET A 84 3.19 2.52 22.35
C MET A 84 4.29 1.77 21.59
N HIS A 85 4.74 0.66 22.16
CA HIS A 85 5.63 -0.28 21.50
C HIS A 85 4.82 -1.48 21.00
N ILE A 86 4.99 -1.82 19.73
CA ILE A 86 4.30 -2.92 19.07
C ILE A 86 5.33 -3.97 18.68
N SER A 87 5.22 -5.16 19.27
CA SER A 87 6.12 -6.27 18.96
C SER A 87 5.67 -7.03 17.71
N GLY A 88 4.36 -7.31 17.60
CA GLY A 88 3.80 -8.07 16.48
C GLY A 88 2.63 -8.96 16.87
N CYS A 89 2.06 -9.67 15.89
CA CYS A 89 1.06 -10.70 16.12
C CYS A 89 1.67 -12.10 16.26
N VAL A 90 0.84 -13.07 16.61
CA VAL A 90 1.17 -14.51 16.69
C VAL A 90 1.94 -15.00 15.45
N TYR A 91 1.40 -14.78 14.25
CA TYR A 91 2.00 -15.21 12.97
C TYR A 91 3.43 -14.70 12.72
N CYS A 92 3.71 -13.44 13.06
CA CYS A 92 5.05 -12.87 12.82
C CYS A 92 6.02 -13.11 13.96
N LEU A 93 5.53 -13.52 15.13
CA LEU A 93 6.36 -13.89 16.28
C LEU A 93 6.78 -15.37 16.19
N GLU A 94 5.93 -16.23 15.64
CA GLU A 94 6.20 -17.65 15.40
C GLU A 94 7.07 -17.90 14.14
N GLY A 95 7.33 -16.85 13.36
CA GLY A 95 8.23 -16.90 12.20
C GLY A 95 7.57 -17.27 10.88
N GLU A 96 6.25 -17.45 10.84
CA GLU A 96 5.51 -17.77 9.62
C GLU A 96 5.51 -16.62 8.60
N ARG A 97 5.65 -15.38 9.08
CA ARG A 97 5.60 -14.17 8.25
C ARG A 97 6.77 -13.24 8.49
N GLN A 98 7.25 -12.65 7.40
CA GLN A 98 8.31 -11.65 7.44
C GLN A 98 7.87 -10.40 8.20
N ARG A 99 8.70 -9.97 9.15
CA ARG A 99 8.50 -8.73 9.88
C ARG A 99 9.16 -7.58 9.12
N LYS A 100 8.39 -6.59 8.69
CA LYS A 100 8.91 -5.46 7.91
C LYS A 100 8.43 -4.14 8.49
N CYS A 101 9.31 -3.15 8.53
CA CYS A 101 8.93 -1.83 9.00
C CYS A 101 8.07 -1.15 7.92
N PRO A 102 6.85 -0.68 8.24
CA PRO A 102 6.02 0.01 7.26
C PRO A 102 6.60 1.38 6.84
N VAL A 103 7.49 1.96 7.66
CA VAL A 103 8.08 3.28 7.41
C VAL A 103 9.37 3.17 6.58
N CYS A 104 10.37 2.43 7.05
CA CYS A 104 11.68 2.33 6.38
C CYS A 104 11.88 1.07 5.53
N GLY A 105 10.91 0.15 5.53
CA GLY A 105 10.98 -1.09 4.76
C GLY A 105 12.03 -2.12 5.20
N HIS A 106 12.75 -1.89 6.29
CA HIS A 106 13.74 -2.85 6.79
C HIS A 106 13.07 -4.09 7.39
N ALA A 107 13.73 -5.24 7.25
CA ALA A 107 13.34 -6.45 7.96
C ALA A 107 13.63 -6.28 9.46
N LEU A 108 12.61 -6.47 10.30
CA LEU A 108 12.76 -6.40 11.75
C LEU A 108 13.20 -7.74 12.31
N LYS A 109 14.15 -7.71 13.24
CA LYS A 109 14.48 -8.86 14.09
C LYS A 109 13.38 -9.12 15.13
N PRO A 110 13.33 -10.32 15.76
CA PRO A 110 12.35 -10.65 16.80
C PRO A 110 12.32 -9.65 17.97
N GLU A 111 13.51 -9.17 18.37
CA GLU A 111 13.72 -8.18 19.43
C GLU A 111 13.39 -6.74 19.01
N GLU A 112 13.35 -6.46 17.71
CA GLU A 112 13.08 -5.13 17.20
C GLU A 112 11.57 -4.84 17.20
N ILE A 113 11.22 -3.67 17.70
CA ILE A 113 9.84 -3.24 17.91
C ILE A 113 9.46 -2.08 16.98
N LEU A 114 8.16 -1.99 16.68
CA LEU A 114 7.59 -0.79 16.09
C LEU A 114 7.24 0.22 17.19
N ILE A 115 7.51 1.49 16.90
CA ILE A 115 7.21 2.62 17.76
C ILE A 115 5.98 3.32 17.19
N ALA A 116 4.96 3.44 18.01
CA ALA A 116 3.68 4.03 17.66
C ALA A 116 3.25 5.07 18.70
N ARG A 117 2.38 5.98 18.30
CA ARG A 117 1.64 6.86 19.21
C ARG A 117 0.19 6.43 19.22
N MET A 118 -0.32 6.15 20.41
CA MET A 118 -1.73 5.89 20.66
C MET A 118 -2.38 7.19 21.09
N PHE A 119 -3.48 7.54 20.43
CA PHE A 119 -4.26 8.71 20.76
C PHE A 119 -5.64 8.25 21.22
N ASP A 120 -5.98 8.62 22.44
CA ASP A 120 -7.23 8.24 23.06
C ASP A 120 -8.26 9.34 22.87
N LYS A 121 -9.37 8.99 22.20
CA LYS A 121 -10.56 9.83 22.11
C LYS A 121 -11.71 9.09 22.80
N PRO A 122 -12.70 9.81 23.37
CA PRO A 122 -13.88 9.17 23.93
C PRO A 122 -14.54 8.29 22.85
N GLY A 123 -14.62 6.98 23.12
CA GLY A 123 -15.21 5.97 22.24
C GLY A 123 -14.28 5.36 21.17
N ARG A 124 -13.08 5.89 20.93
CA ARG A 124 -12.12 5.28 19.98
C ARG A 124 -10.66 5.61 20.28
N SER A 125 -9.81 4.60 20.29
CA SER A 125 -8.36 4.78 20.25
C SER A 125 -7.85 4.62 18.83
N HIS A 126 -6.92 5.49 18.42
CA HIS A 126 -6.24 5.38 17.13
C HIS A 126 -4.75 5.29 17.34
N VAL A 127 -4.12 4.35 16.64
CA VAL A 127 -2.69 4.08 16.74
C VAL A 127 -2.03 4.51 15.44
N HIS A 128 -1.07 5.42 15.55
CA HIS A 128 -0.23 5.86 14.43
C HIS A 128 1.16 5.26 14.60
N VAL A 129 1.53 4.34 13.71
CA VAL A 129 2.89 3.77 13.67
C VAL A 129 3.83 4.78 13.04
N ILE A 130 4.79 5.28 13.81
CA ILE A 130 5.68 6.34 13.33
C ILE A 130 7.15 5.93 13.20
N GLY A 131 7.49 4.67 13.51
CA GLY A 131 8.74 4.05 13.07
C GLY A 131 9.00 2.66 13.66
N CYS A 132 10.24 2.20 13.52
CA CYS A 132 10.80 1.06 14.25
C CYS A 132 12.00 1.52 15.09
N SER A 133 12.52 0.62 15.93
CA SER A 133 13.74 0.84 16.72
C SER A 133 14.97 1.23 15.88
N ARG A 134 15.01 0.89 14.58
CA ARG A 134 16.11 1.30 13.70
C ARG A 134 15.96 2.73 13.15
N CYS A 135 14.81 3.06 12.59
CA CYS A 135 14.62 4.37 11.93
C CYS A 135 14.29 5.49 12.91
N ARG A 136 13.84 5.16 14.12
CA ARG A 136 13.40 6.13 15.12
C ARG A 136 13.96 5.88 16.53
N GLY A 137 14.75 4.81 16.72
CA GLY A 137 15.46 4.60 17.98
C GLY A 137 16.74 5.42 18.05
N PRO A 138 17.44 5.39 19.20
CA PRO A 138 18.65 6.18 19.44
C PRO A 138 19.80 5.83 18.49
N ARG A 139 19.74 4.67 17.81
CA ARG A 139 20.72 4.21 16.82
C ARG A 139 20.35 4.54 15.37
N SER A 140 19.37 5.43 15.12
CA SER A 140 19.08 5.86 13.74
C SER A 140 20.26 6.68 13.21
N LYS A 141 21.04 6.10 12.29
CA LYS A 141 22.00 6.88 11.48
C LYS A 141 21.18 7.87 10.65
N ARG A 142 21.32 9.15 10.98
CA ARG A 142 20.67 10.26 10.29
C ARG A 142 21.34 10.49 8.93
#